data_AF-A0A151S0R8-F1
#
_entry.id   AF-A0A151S0R8-F1
#
_cell.length_a   1.000
_cell.length_b   1.000
_cell.length_c   1.000
_cell.angle_alpha   90.00
_cell.angle_beta   90.00
_cell.angle_gamma   90.00
#
_symmetry.space_group_name_H-M   'P 1'
#
loop_
_entity.id
_entity.type
_entity.pdbx_description
1 polymer ?
#
loop_
_entity_poly.entity_id
_entity_poly.type
_entity_poly.pdbx_seq_one_letter_code
_entity_poly.pdbx_strand_id
1 'polypeptide(L)'
;MTGEKSIFLDLRTKKGGQVTFEGGQKGHIMGIGKIGINSSITIDNVLYVKGLTHNLLSISQLCDSGYEVSFNKNKCTVSQSDSSILFTANRCNNLYKILFNELESQNVDCLVSYENQWLWHKKLGHASLRLISKLKSITS
;
A
#
# COMPACT_ATOMS: atom_id res chain seq x y z
N MET A 1 -9.70 -3.25 9.31
CA MET A 1 -10.26 -4.60 9.56
C MET A 1 -10.34 -5.37 8.27
N THR A 2 -10.15 -6.69 8.33
CA THR A 2 -10.18 -7.58 7.16
C THR A 2 -10.79 -8.93 7.52
N GLY A 3 -11.45 -9.57 6.56
CA GLY A 3 -11.87 -10.97 6.66
C GLY A 3 -10.88 -11.95 6.04
N GLU A 4 -9.79 -11.45 5.48
CA GLU A 4 -8.79 -12.24 4.79
C GLU A 4 -7.60 -12.51 5.73
N LYS A 5 -7.40 -13.77 6.08
CA LYS A 5 -6.33 -14.16 7.02
C LYS A 5 -4.95 -14.16 6.36
N SER A 6 -4.88 -14.39 5.05
CA SER A 6 -3.64 -14.53 4.27
C SER A 6 -2.82 -13.25 4.17
N ILE A 7 -3.43 -12.07 4.30
CA ILE A 7 -2.74 -10.78 4.14
C ILE A 7 -2.02 -10.30 5.41
N PHE A 8 -2.12 -11.06 6.50
CA PHE A 8 -1.43 -10.75 7.75
C PHE A 8 0.02 -11.23 7.72
N LEU A 9 0.95 -10.33 8.02
CA LEU A 9 2.36 -10.64 8.28
C LEU A 9 2.53 -11.25 9.68
N ASP A 10 1.77 -10.74 10.64
CA ASP A 10 1.58 -11.36 11.94
C ASP A 10 0.10 -11.37 12.30
N LEU A 11 -0.33 -12.36 13.05
CA LEU A 11 -1.69 -12.42 13.56
C LEU A 11 -1.70 -13.06 14.94
N ARG A 12 -2.13 -12.29 15.93
CA ARG A 12 -2.30 -12.73 17.31
C ARG A 12 -3.76 -13.00 17.55
N THR A 13 -4.06 -14.13 18.19
CA THR A 13 -5.43 -14.46 18.58
C THR A 13 -5.90 -13.44 19.62
N LYS A 14 -7.09 -12.88 19.36
CA LYS A 14 -7.74 -11.93 20.24
C LYS A 14 -9.20 -12.33 20.32
N LYS A 15 -9.61 -12.90 21.45
CA LYS A 15 -11.04 -13.11 21.73
C LYS A 15 -11.64 -11.73 21.96
N GLY A 16 -12.34 -11.20 20.96
CA GLY A 16 -12.92 -9.86 20.97
C GLY A 16 -14.42 -9.87 20.69
N GLY A 17 -15.00 -8.67 20.69
CA GLY A 17 -16.43 -8.41 20.44
C GLY A 17 -16.91 -8.77 19.03
N GLN A 18 -18.10 -8.29 18.69
CA GLN A 18 -18.75 -8.53 17.41
C GLN A 18 -18.82 -7.24 16.60
N VAL A 19 -18.68 -7.36 15.28
CA VAL A 19 -18.92 -6.29 14.32
C VAL A 19 -20.25 -6.58 13.64
N THR A 20 -21.19 -5.65 13.67
CA THR A 20 -22.45 -5.76 12.92
C THR A 20 -22.22 -5.24 11.50
N PHE A 21 -22.51 -6.07 10.51
CA PHE A 21 -22.44 -5.74 9.10
C PHE A 21 -23.71 -5.03 8.62
N GLU A 22 -23.62 -4.45 7.44
CA GLU A 22 -24.78 -3.96 6.70
C GLU A 22 -25.77 -5.12 6.48
N GLY A 23 -27.01 -4.97 6.94
CA GLY A 23 -28.01 -6.04 6.96
C GLY A 23 -28.12 -6.81 8.29
N GLY A 24 -27.43 -6.38 9.35
CA GLY A 24 -27.64 -6.88 10.73
C GLY A 24 -26.93 -8.20 11.07
N GLN A 25 -26.31 -8.85 10.08
CA GLN A 25 -25.42 -9.99 10.31
C GLN A 25 -24.23 -9.58 11.17
N LYS A 26 -23.67 -10.49 11.96
CA LYS A 26 -22.55 -10.19 12.86
C LYS A 26 -21.33 -11.03 12.54
N GLY A 27 -20.16 -10.38 12.48
CA GLY A 27 -18.86 -11.00 12.39
C GLY A 27 -18.15 -11.01 13.74
N HIS A 28 -17.39 -12.07 14.00
CA HIS A 28 -16.60 -12.19 15.22
C HIS A 28 -15.16 -11.73 15.00
N ILE A 29 -14.66 -10.89 15.90
CA ILE A 29 -13.24 -10.55 15.96
C ILE A 29 -12.48 -11.77 16.47
N MET A 30 -11.59 -12.30 15.63
CA MET A 30 -10.81 -13.51 15.94
C MET A 30 -9.34 -13.20 16.23
N GLY A 31 -8.84 -12.04 15.81
CA GLY A 31 -7.45 -11.67 15.98
C GLY A 31 -7.16 -10.20 15.72
N ILE A 32 -5.94 -9.81 16.06
CA ILE A 32 -5.35 -8.52 15.71
C ILE A 32 -3.93 -8.75 15.22
N GLY A 33 -3.50 -7.99 14.23
CA GLY A 33 -2.16 -8.14 13.68
C GLY A 33 -1.78 -7.04 12.70
N LYS A 34 -0.65 -7.25 12.06
CA LYS A 34 -0.06 -6.37 11.05
C LYS A 34 -0.32 -6.91 9.65
N ILE A 35 -0.76 -6.05 8.74
CA ILE A 35 -0.86 -6.37 7.30
C ILE A 35 0.18 -5.59 6.51
N GLY A 36 0.69 -6.19 5.44
CA GLY A 36 1.52 -5.51 4.43
C GLY A 36 0.65 -5.01 3.29
N ILE A 37 0.77 -3.74 2.93
CA ILE A 37 0.14 -3.16 1.73
C ILE A 37 1.08 -3.38 0.52
N ASN A 38 2.37 -3.17 0.72
CA ASN A 38 3.45 -3.43 -0.23
C ASN A 38 4.75 -3.75 0.54
N SER A 39 5.89 -3.84 -0.16
CA SER A 39 7.20 -4.17 0.43
C SER A 39 7.67 -3.22 1.53
N SER A 40 7.18 -1.98 1.55
CA SER A 40 7.67 -0.92 2.46
C SER A 40 6.60 -0.43 3.45
N ILE A 41 5.33 -0.77 3.23
CA ILE A 41 4.20 -0.16 3.93
C ILE A 41 3.42 -1.24 4.69
N THR A 42 3.31 -1.04 6.00
CA THR A 42 2.54 -1.91 6.89
C THR A 42 1.49 -1.13 7.66
N ILE A 43 0.34 -1.75 7.92
CA ILE A 43 -0.66 -1.22 8.84
C ILE A 43 -0.72 -2.12 10.07
N ASP A 44 -0.48 -1.52 11.22
CA ASP A 44 -0.57 -2.16 12.53
C ASP A 44 -2.01 -2.20 13.07
N ASN A 45 -2.24 -3.06 14.07
CA ASN A 45 -3.49 -3.14 14.82
C ASN A 45 -4.75 -3.42 13.97
N VAL A 46 -4.61 -4.19 12.89
CA VAL A 46 -5.72 -4.57 12.03
C VAL A 46 -6.49 -5.73 12.64
N LEU A 47 -7.81 -5.55 12.82
CA LEU A 47 -8.70 -6.59 13.30
C LEU A 47 -9.01 -7.62 12.20
N TYR A 48 -8.81 -8.90 12.51
CA TYR A 48 -9.30 -10.03 11.73
C TYR A 48 -10.73 -10.36 12.15
N VAL A 49 -11.68 -10.22 11.24
CA VAL A 49 -13.11 -10.43 11.48
C VAL A 49 -13.63 -11.52 10.56
N LYS A 50 -14.00 -12.68 11.11
CA LYS A 50 -14.50 -13.79 10.31
C LYS A 50 -15.84 -13.41 9.65
N GLY A 51 -15.94 -13.67 8.34
CA GLY A 51 -17.14 -13.37 7.55
C GLY A 51 -17.20 -11.95 7.02
N LEU A 52 -16.19 -11.11 7.26
CA LEU A 52 -16.11 -9.79 6.64
C LEU A 52 -15.78 -9.95 5.15
N THR A 53 -16.68 -9.48 4.28
CA THR A 53 -16.56 -9.64 2.82
C THR A 53 -15.75 -8.53 2.15
N HIS A 54 -15.58 -7.39 2.81
CA HIS A 54 -14.87 -6.22 2.29
C HIS A 54 -13.91 -5.68 3.34
N ASN A 55 -12.68 -5.37 2.93
CA ASN A 55 -11.69 -4.78 3.83
C ASN A 55 -11.97 -3.29 4.05
N LEU A 56 -11.83 -2.82 5.28
CA LEU A 56 -12.07 -1.43 5.66
C LEU A 56 -10.88 -0.88 6.44
N LEU A 57 -10.40 0.30 6.05
CA LEU A 57 -9.44 1.07 6.84
C LEU A 57 -10.19 2.10 7.67
N SER A 58 -9.85 2.19 8.95
CA SER A 58 -10.40 3.22 9.82
C SER A 58 -9.56 4.48 9.69
N ILE A 59 -10.19 5.60 9.30
CA ILE A 59 -9.53 6.90 9.19
C ILE A 59 -9.01 7.34 10.56
N SER A 60 -9.78 7.11 11.63
CA SER A 60 -9.33 7.49 12.98
C SER A 60 -8.05 6.74 13.37
N GLN A 61 -7.94 5.46 13.05
CA GLN A 61 -6.72 4.68 13.33
C GLN A 61 -5.51 5.20 12.54
N LEU A 62 -5.71 5.66 11.31
CA LEU A 62 -4.64 6.27 10.52
C LEU A 62 -4.17 7.58 11.17
N CYS A 63 -5.11 8.45 11.57
CA CYS A 63 -4.82 9.68 12.29
C CYS A 63 -4.11 9.42 13.63
N ASP A 64 -4.59 8.46 14.43
CA ASP A 64 -4.00 8.07 15.72
C ASP A 64 -2.57 7.52 15.55
N SER A 65 -2.28 6.93 14.37
CA SER A 65 -0.95 6.43 14.02
C SER A 65 -0.01 7.52 13.47
N GLY A 66 -0.45 8.77 13.45
CA GLY A 66 0.34 9.93 13.00
C GLY A 66 0.32 10.17 11.49
N TYR A 67 -0.54 9.49 10.74
CA TYR A 67 -0.70 9.76 9.31
C TYR A 67 -1.67 10.91 9.07
N GLU A 68 -1.35 11.75 8.08
CA GLU A 68 -2.25 12.76 7.58
C GLU A 68 -3.16 12.15 6.51
N VAL A 69 -4.46 12.43 6.60
CA VAL A 69 -5.46 11.94 5.64
C VAL A 69 -6.16 13.14 5.01
N SER A 70 -6.02 13.28 3.70
CA SER A 70 -6.65 14.35 2.91
C SER A 70 -7.65 13.78 1.92
N PHE A 71 -8.79 14.45 1.78
CA PHE A 71 -9.84 14.09 0.84
C PHE A 71 -10.09 15.21 -0.15
N ASN A 72 -10.29 14.85 -1.41
CA ASN A 72 -10.86 15.73 -2.41
C ASN A 72 -11.98 15.04 -3.19
N LYS A 73 -12.54 15.71 -4.21
CA LYS A 73 -13.66 15.19 -4.99
C LYS A 73 -13.40 13.78 -5.56
N ASN A 74 -12.16 13.47 -5.93
CA ASN A 74 -11.80 12.31 -6.74
C ASN A 74 -10.92 11.29 -6.00
N LYS A 75 -10.22 11.68 -4.93
CA LYS A 75 -9.27 10.81 -4.23
C LYS A 75 -9.16 11.13 -2.74
N CYS A 76 -8.72 10.12 -2.00
CA CYS A 76 -8.23 10.21 -0.63
C CYS A 76 -6.73 9.90 -0.65
N THR A 77 -5.92 10.72 0.01
CA THR A 77 -4.47 10.54 0.08
C THR A 77 -4.07 10.43 1.55
N VAL A 78 -3.28 9.40 1.86
CA VAL A 78 -2.70 9.17 3.17
C VAL A 78 -1.21 9.42 3.08
N SER A 79 -0.68 10.33 3.91
CA SER A 79 0.71 10.76 3.90
C SER A 79 1.33 10.74 5.29
N GLN A 80 2.67 10.69 5.34
CA GLN A 80 3.43 10.88 6.57
C GLN A 80 3.64 12.37 6.84
N SER A 81 4.21 12.69 8.01
CA SER A 81 4.50 14.06 8.45
C SER A 81 5.50 14.80 7.55
N ASP A 82 6.32 14.08 6.78
CA ASP A 82 7.26 14.64 5.81
C ASP A 82 6.61 14.88 4.42
N SER A 83 5.28 14.77 4.32
CA SER A 83 4.51 14.83 3.07
C SER A 83 4.73 13.67 2.10
N SER A 84 5.48 12.62 2.49
CA SER A 84 5.58 11.41 1.66
C SER A 84 4.22 10.70 1.58
N ILE A 85 3.77 10.39 0.37
CA ILE A 85 2.49 9.72 0.14
C ILE A 85 2.67 8.22 0.39
N LEU A 86 1.87 7.68 1.32
CA LEU A 86 1.85 6.26 1.65
C LEU A 86 0.99 5.50 0.63
N PHE A 87 -0.23 5.98 0.39
CA PHE A 87 -1.08 5.48 -0.68
C PHE A 87 -2.15 6.51 -1.04
N THR A 88 -2.73 6.32 -2.23
CA THR A 88 -3.89 7.07 -2.69
C THR A 88 -5.04 6.09 -2.98
N ALA A 89 -6.24 6.44 -2.51
CA ALA A 89 -7.47 5.74 -2.80
C ALA A 89 -8.32 6.56 -3.77
N ASN A 90 -8.69 5.98 -4.90
CA ASN A 90 -9.54 6.64 -5.89
C ASN A 90 -11.01 6.54 -5.49
N ARG A 91 -11.77 7.61 -5.71
CA ARG A 91 -13.21 7.61 -5.46
C ARG A 91 -13.93 6.85 -6.57
N CYS A 92 -14.61 5.78 -6.19
CA CYS A 92 -15.55 5.06 -7.03
C CYS A 92 -16.94 5.16 -6.40
N ASN A 93 -17.84 5.88 -7.07
CA ASN A 93 -19.16 6.23 -6.56
C ASN A 93 -19.05 7.02 -5.23
N ASN A 94 -19.53 6.43 -4.14
CA ASN A 94 -19.52 7.04 -2.81
C ASN A 94 -18.43 6.46 -1.89
N LEU A 95 -17.51 5.65 -2.42
CA LEU A 95 -16.44 5.00 -1.65
C LEU A 95 -15.07 5.35 -2.21
N TYR A 96 -14.08 5.52 -1.32
CA TYR A 96 -12.67 5.59 -1.70
C TYR A 96 -12.10 4.18 -1.65
N LYS A 97 -11.60 3.70 -2.78
CA LYS A 97 -11.08 2.34 -2.93
C LYS A 97 -9.57 2.38 -3.16
N ILE A 98 -8.87 1.48 -2.48
CA ILE A 98 -7.44 1.24 -2.69
C ILE A 98 -7.33 0.01 -3.59
N LEU A 99 -6.57 0.16 -4.69
CA LEU A 99 -6.22 -0.95 -5.56
C LEU A 99 -4.77 -1.34 -5.23
N PHE A 100 -4.58 -2.46 -4.53
CA PHE A 100 -3.25 -2.91 -4.11
C PHE A 100 -2.31 -3.16 -5.30
N ASN A 101 -2.84 -3.54 -6.46
CA ASN A 101 -2.06 -3.78 -7.67
C ASN A 101 -1.43 -2.49 -8.27
N GLU A 102 -1.96 -1.31 -7.95
CA GLU A 102 -1.39 -0.03 -8.40
C GLU A 102 -0.26 0.47 -7.48
N LEU A 103 -0.16 -0.06 -6.26
CA LEU A 103 0.87 0.35 -5.29
C LEU A 103 2.24 -0.25 -5.60
N GLU A 104 2.28 -1.39 -6.31
CA GLU A 104 3.52 -1.91 -6.89
C GLU A 104 3.98 -1.08 -8.08
N SER A 105 3.05 -0.47 -8.85
CA SER A 105 3.39 0.35 -10.01
C SER A 105 3.93 1.73 -9.63
N GLN A 106 3.60 2.25 -8.44
CA GLN A 106 4.08 3.55 -7.96
C GLN A 106 5.53 3.51 -7.45
N ASN A 107 6.10 2.33 -7.21
CA ASN A 107 7.52 2.14 -6.88
C ASN A 107 8.38 1.71 -8.07
N VAL A 108 7.81 1.71 -9.28
CA VAL A 108 8.59 1.61 -10.51
C VAL A 108 8.85 2.99 -11.09
N ASP A 109 9.22 3.95 -10.23
CA ASP A 109 10.25 4.88 -10.66
C ASP A 109 11.50 4.03 -10.86
N CYS A 110 11.62 3.48 -12.07
CA CYS A 110 12.89 3.00 -12.55
C CYS A 110 13.80 4.21 -12.48
N LEU A 111 14.61 4.26 -11.42
CA LEU A 111 15.86 4.98 -11.30
C LEU A 111 16.82 4.48 -12.40
N VAL A 112 16.41 4.54 -13.67
CA VAL A 112 17.34 4.97 -14.71
C VAL A 112 17.58 6.44 -14.40
N SER A 113 18.40 6.66 -13.38
CA SER A 113 19.13 7.87 -13.11
C SER A 113 19.56 8.42 -14.46
N TYR A 114 18.88 9.50 -14.87
CA TYR A 114 18.87 10.05 -16.22
C TYR A 114 20.27 10.50 -16.67
N GLU A 115 21.27 10.51 -15.77
CA GLU A 115 22.48 11.29 -15.97
C GLU A 115 23.82 10.57 -15.80
N ASN A 116 23.91 9.25 -15.60
CA ASN A 116 25.23 8.64 -15.43
C ASN A 116 25.45 7.33 -16.18
N GLN A 117 25.64 7.43 -17.50
CA GLN A 117 26.22 6.36 -18.32
C GLN A 117 27.53 5.81 -17.74
N TRP A 118 28.30 6.66 -17.07
CA TRP A 118 29.54 6.28 -16.41
C TRP A 118 29.33 5.32 -15.22
N LEU A 119 28.23 5.49 -14.48
CA LEU A 119 27.89 4.60 -13.37
C LEU A 119 27.48 3.22 -13.88
N TRP A 120 26.70 3.20 -14.96
CA TRP A 120 26.33 1.95 -15.66
C TRP A 120 27.54 1.26 -16.29
N HIS A 121 28.49 2.03 -16.85
CA HIS A 121 29.77 1.51 -17.33
C HIS A 121 30.51 0.76 -16.22
N LYS A 122 30.60 1.34 -15.02
CA LYS A 122 31.24 0.65 -13.87
C LYS A 122 30.46 -0.58 -13.41
N LYS A 123 29.13 -0.49 -13.28
CA LYS A 123 28.28 -1.60 -12.80
C LYS A 123 28.26 -2.80 -13.74
N LEU A 124 28.28 -2.56 -15.06
CA LEU A 124 28.25 -3.60 -16.09
C LEU A 124 29.65 -4.11 -16.46
N GLY A 125 30.66 -3.89 -15.60
CA GLY A 125 32.01 -4.40 -15.83
C GLY A 125 32.71 -3.75 -17.02
N HIS A 126 32.66 -2.42 -17.10
CA HIS A 126 33.26 -1.62 -18.17
C HIS A 126 32.65 -1.80 -19.56
N ALA A 127 31.36 -2.15 -19.63
CA ALA A 127 30.62 -2.19 -20.89
C ALA A 127 30.76 -0.87 -21.67
N SER A 128 30.99 -0.95 -22.99
CA SER A 128 31.29 0.24 -23.79
C SER A 128 30.16 1.28 -23.72
N LEU A 129 30.52 2.57 -23.65
CA LEU A 129 29.53 3.65 -23.63
C LEU A 129 28.58 3.61 -24.84
N ARG A 130 29.08 3.13 -25.99
CA ARG A 130 28.27 2.93 -27.20
C ARG A 130 27.17 1.87 -27.00
N LEU A 131 27.48 0.77 -26.30
CA LEU A 131 26.50 -0.28 -25.96
C LEU A 131 25.45 0.27 -24.99
N ILE A 132 25.89 1.03 -23.98
CA ILE A 132 25.00 1.65 -22.97
C ILE A 132 24.06 2.67 -23.64
N SER A 133 24.56 3.50 -24.56
CA SER A 133 23.72 4.41 -25.36
C SER A 133 22.68 3.67 -26.21
N LYS A 134 23.01 2.50 -26.75
CA LYS A 134 22.10 1.71 -27.58
C LYS A 134 21.02 1.00 -26.76
N LEU A 135 21.33 0.59 -25.53
CA LEU A 135 20.34 0.09 -24.57
C LEU A 135 19.34 1.19 -24.20
N LYS A 136 19.81 2.43 -24.02
CA LYS A 136 18.96 3.60 -23.75
C LYS A 136 17.90 3.85 -24.85
N SER A 137 18.22 3.62 -26.12
CA SER A 137 17.27 3.80 -27.23
C SER A 137 16.26 2.66 -27.40
N ILE A 138 16.46 1.52 -26.74
CA ILE A 138 15.54 0.37 -26.81
C ILE A 138 14.44 0.48 -25.75
N THR A 139 14.65 1.31 -24.72
CA THR A 139 13.77 1.43 -23.54
C THR A 139 13.03 2.77 -23.46
N SER A 140 13.04 3.60 -24.52
CA SER A 140 12.25 4.84 -24.63
C SER A 140 11.10 4.68 -25.61
#